data_AF-A0A1F4SXG5-F1
#
_entry.id   AF-A0A1F4SXG5-F1
#
_cell.length_a   1.000
_cell.length_b   1.000
_cell.length_c   1.000
_cell.angle_alpha   90.00
_cell.angle_beta   90.00
_cell.angle_gamma   90.00
#
_symmetry.space_group_name_H-M   'P 1'
#
loop_
_entity.id
_entity.type
_entity.pdbx_description
1 polymer ?
#
loop_
_entity_poly.entity_id
_entity_poly.type
_entity_poly.pdbx_seq_one_letter_code
_entity_poly.pdbx_strand_id
1 'polypeptide(L)'
;MRYLAAILIILFLLPVFGYAQNEPYNIDVKSLYSDPDGNSKLVYEIPIEVKLLDISKDANWYKVYLKFFLGPIEFKSIGWAYIPIGTILAEREKQNKILAIE
;
A
#
# COMPACT_ATOMS: atom_id res chain seq x y z
N MET A 1 30.77 -37.60 11.31
CA MET A 1 31.25 -36.37 11.99
C MET A 1 31.81 -35.32 11.02
N ARG A 2 32.67 -35.67 10.05
CA ARG A 2 33.27 -34.68 9.11
C ARG A 2 32.28 -34.00 8.14
N TYR A 3 31.23 -34.71 7.70
CA TYR A 3 30.23 -34.17 6.78
C TYR A 3 29.08 -33.40 7.46
N LEU A 4 28.92 -33.55 8.78
CA LEU A 4 27.86 -32.87 9.54
C LEU A 4 28.06 -31.36 9.58
N ALA A 5 29.31 -30.90 9.69
CA ALA A 5 29.64 -29.48 9.67
C ALA A 5 29.36 -28.83 8.29
N ALA A 6 29.60 -29.56 7.20
CA ALA A 6 29.35 -29.07 5.84
C ALA A 6 27.85 -28.91 5.54
N ILE A 7 27.02 -29.82 6.04
CA ILE A 7 25.55 -29.75 5.90
C ILE A 7 24.98 -28.56 6.68
N LEU A 8 25.52 -28.27 7.88
CA LEU A 8 25.07 -27.15 8.71
C LEU A 8 25.35 -25.79 8.05
N ILE A 9 26.47 -25.66 7.34
CA ILE A 9 26.86 -24.43 6.64
C ILE A 9 25.96 -24.18 5.41
N ILE A 10 25.58 -25.24 4.69
CA ILE A 10 24.67 -25.14 3.54
C ILE A 10 23.26 -24.72 4.00
N LEU A 11 22.82 -25.17 5.17
CA LEU A 11 21.54 -24.78 5.74
C LEU A 11 21.48 -23.29 6.14
N PHE A 12 22.62 -22.70 6.50
CA PHE A 12 22.75 -21.29 6.89
C PHE A 12 22.87 -20.33 5.68
N LEU A 13 23.12 -20.87 4.49
CA LEU A 13 23.26 -20.13 3.23
C LEU A 13 21.97 -20.06 2.41
N LEU A 14 20.87 -20.61 2.90
CA LEU A 14 19.56 -20.41 2.26
C LEU A 14 19.16 -18.94 2.43
N PRO A 15 19.10 -18.13 1.36
CA PRO A 15 18.48 -16.82 1.44
C PRO A 15 17.02 -17.02 1.84
N VAL A 16 16.66 -16.48 2.99
CA VAL A 16 15.26 -16.28 3.37
C VAL A 16 14.71 -15.25 2.40
N PHE A 17 14.31 -15.71 1.22
CA PHE A 17 13.45 -14.94 0.32
C PHE A 17 12.11 -14.80 1.05
N GLY A 18 12.02 -13.76 1.88
CA GLY A 18 10.75 -13.30 2.41
C GLY A 18 9.87 -12.98 1.21
N TYR A 19 8.91 -13.85 0.94
CA TYR A 19 7.82 -13.54 0.04
C TYR A 19 7.12 -12.31 0.62
N ALA A 20 7.32 -11.15 -0.01
CA ALA A 20 6.42 -10.03 0.16
C ALA A 20 5.05 -10.51 -0.34
N GLN A 21 4.19 -10.93 0.58
CA GLN A 21 2.79 -11.18 0.26
C GLN A 21 2.21 -9.84 -0.15
N ASN A 22 1.90 -9.69 -1.44
CA ASN A 22 1.06 -8.61 -1.90
C ASN A 22 -0.31 -8.83 -1.27
N GLU A 23 -0.56 -8.21 -0.12
CA GLU A 23 -1.87 -8.26 0.51
C GLU A 23 -2.87 -7.57 -0.43
N PRO A 24 -3.97 -8.26 -0.83
CA PRO A 24 -4.92 -7.73 -1.80
C PRO A 24 -5.66 -6.47 -1.32
N TYR A 25 -5.46 -6.08 -0.05
CA TYR A 25 -6.14 -4.98 0.62
C TYR A 25 -5.17 -4.00 1.28
N ASN A 26 -3.99 -3.77 0.69
CA ASN A 26 -3.13 -2.66 1.12
C ASN A 26 -3.73 -1.31 0.70
N ILE A 27 -4.82 -0.94 1.37
CA ILE A 27 -5.58 0.28 1.16
C ILE A 27 -5.17 1.26 2.24
N ASP A 28 -4.84 2.48 1.82
CA ASP A 28 -4.36 3.55 2.69
C ASP A 28 -5.48 4.00 3.66
N VAL A 29 -5.41 3.56 4.92
CA VAL A 29 -6.42 3.86 5.95
C VAL A 29 -6.15 5.23 6.55
N LYS A 30 -6.93 6.26 6.19
CA LYS A 30 -6.78 7.61 6.77
C LYS A 30 -7.56 7.80 8.06
N SER A 31 -8.68 7.09 8.20
CA SER A 31 -9.63 7.27 9.29
C SER A 31 -10.12 5.90 9.76
N LEU A 32 -9.97 5.62 11.05
CA LEU A 32 -10.48 4.43 11.70
C LEU A 32 -11.82 4.75 12.34
N TYR A 33 -12.87 4.15 11.81
CA TYR A 33 -14.23 4.26 12.32
C TYR A 33 -14.54 3.08 13.25
N SER A 34 -15.47 3.29 14.19
CA SER A 34 -15.85 2.26 15.17
C SER A 34 -16.71 1.16 14.55
N ASP A 35 -17.47 1.50 13.52
CA ASP A 35 -18.35 0.61 12.76
C ASP A 35 -18.14 0.85 11.24
N PRO A 36 -18.55 -0.08 10.36
CA PRO A 36 -18.47 0.09 8.90
C PRO A 36 -19.55 1.08 8.38
N ASP A 37 -19.64 2.26 8.99
CA ASP A 37 -20.51 3.37 8.65
C ASP A 37 -19.71 4.68 8.75
N GLY A 38 -19.79 5.53 7.72
CA GLY A 38 -19.11 6.83 7.67
C GLY A 38 -19.65 7.85 8.68
N ASN A 39 -20.83 7.61 9.24
CA ASN A 39 -21.39 8.41 10.34
C ASN A 39 -21.04 7.85 11.72
N SER A 40 -20.41 6.67 11.79
CA SER A 40 -20.00 6.10 13.07
C SER A 40 -18.88 6.92 13.71
N LYS A 41 -18.66 6.69 15.00
CA LYS A 41 -17.68 7.45 15.76
C LYS A 41 -16.28 7.20 15.20
N LEU A 42 -15.59 8.29 14.87
CA LEU A 42 -14.17 8.28 14.53
C LEU A 42 -13.36 7.87 15.77
N VAL A 43 -12.66 6.75 15.67
CA VAL A 43 -11.82 6.18 16.73
C VAL A 43 -10.43 6.79 16.68
N TYR A 44 -9.89 6.95 15.47
CA TYR A 44 -8.55 7.48 15.26
C TYR A 44 -8.42 8.05 13.85
N GLU A 45 -7.77 9.21 13.73
CA GLU A 45 -7.39 9.79 12.45
C GLU A 45 -5.88 9.70 12.33
N ILE A 46 -5.39 9.07 11.25
CA ILE A 46 -3.95 8.97 11.06
C ILE A 46 -3.46 10.35 10.57
N PRO A 47 -2.53 11.02 11.30
CA PRO A 47 -2.10 12.37 10.97
C PRO A 47 -1.10 12.35 9.80
N ILE A 48 -1.59 12.00 8.61
CA ILE A 48 -0.83 11.98 7.36
C ILE A 48 -1.30 13.12 6.46
N GLU A 49 -0.39 14.03 6.16
CA GLU A 49 -0.56 15.04 5.13
C GLU A 49 0.03 14.49 3.82
N VAL A 50 -0.82 14.41 2.79
CA VAL A 50 -0.41 14.02 1.44
C VAL A 50 -0.64 15.20 0.49
N LYS A 51 0.43 15.64 -0.18
CA LYS A 51 0.36 16.71 -1.18
C LYS A 51 0.80 16.19 -2.53
N LEU A 52 -0.05 16.35 -3.54
CA LEU A 52 0.33 16.09 -4.93
C LEU A 52 1.24 17.21 -5.43
N LEU A 53 2.39 16.84 -5.98
CA LEU A 53 3.38 17.77 -6.50
C LEU A 53 3.45 17.75 -8.03
N ASP A 54 3.28 16.58 -8.64
CA ASP A 54 3.47 16.38 -10.08
C ASP A 54 2.78 15.09 -10.55
N ILE A 55 2.56 14.96 -11.86
CA ILE A 55 1.97 13.78 -12.49
C ILE A 55 2.83 13.39 -13.69
N SER A 56 3.11 12.10 -13.87
CA SER A 56 3.83 11.60 -15.04
C SER A 56 3.01 11.78 -16.32
N LYS A 57 3.69 11.75 -17.47
CA LYS A 57 3.06 11.94 -18.78
C LYS A 57 1.96 10.92 -19.09
N ASP A 58 2.12 9.70 -18.58
CA ASP A 58 1.15 8.60 -18.74
C ASP A 58 0.07 8.58 -17.65
N ALA A 59 0.09 9.55 -16.73
CA ALA A 59 -0.84 9.69 -15.61
C ALA A 59 -0.95 8.46 -14.69
N ASN A 60 0.04 7.56 -14.70
CA ASN A 60 0.09 6.41 -13.81
C ASN A 60 0.96 6.66 -12.57
N TRP A 61 1.80 7.70 -12.58
CA TRP A 61 2.68 8.04 -11.48
C TRP A 61 2.40 9.45 -10.98
N TYR A 62 2.30 9.56 -9.66
CA TYR A 62 1.96 10.79 -8.98
C TYR A 62 3.09 11.11 -8.01
N LYS A 63 3.78 12.23 -8.22
CA LYS A 63 4.79 12.70 -7.27
C LYS A 63 4.07 13.26 -6.06
N VAL A 64 4.30 12.67 -4.90
CA VAL A 64 3.65 13.05 -3.65
C VAL A 64 4.68 13.46 -2.62
N TYR A 65 4.35 14.51 -1.87
CA TYR A 65 4.95 14.80 -0.59
C TYR A 65 4.10 14.14 0.49
N LEU A 66 4.75 13.35 1.33
CA LEU A 66 4.17 12.70 2.49
C LEU A 66 4.77 13.30 3.74
N LYS A 67 3.90 13.70 4.67
CA LYS A 67 4.29 14.08 6.02
C LYS A 67 3.41 13.33 7.01
N PHE A 68 4.01 12.62 7.95
CA PHE A 68 3.26 11.96 9.02
C PHE A 68 3.94 12.12 10.37
N PHE A 69 3.14 12.00 11.43
CA PHE A 69 3.61 12.05 12.81
C PHE A 69 3.49 10.69 13.48
N LEU A 70 4.57 10.27 14.15
CA LEU A 70 4.55 9.14 15.06
C LEU A 70 4.95 9.63 16.45
N GLY A 71 3.95 9.98 17.26
CA GLY A 71 4.18 10.71 18.51
C GLY A 71 4.80 12.10 18.25
N PRO A 72 5.88 12.49 18.95
CA PRO A 72 6.54 13.78 18.73
C PRO A 72 7.44 13.82 17.49
N ILE A 73 7.59 12.68 16.78
CA ILE A 73 8.51 12.56 15.65
C ILE A 73 7.77 12.86 14.36
N GLU A 74 8.33 13.77 13.56
CA GLU A 74 7.83 14.14 12.24
C GLU A 74 8.65 13.46 11.15
N PHE A 75 7.97 12.74 10.26
CA PHE A 75 8.57 12.12 9.08
C PHE A 75 8.10 12.85 7.83
N LYS A 76 9.05 13.15 6.93
CA LYS A 76 8.80 13.80 5.65
C LYS A 76 9.47 13.02 4.54
N SER A 77 8.76 12.81 3.44
CA SER A 77 9.32 12.17 2.25
C SER A 77 8.70 12.72 0.98
N ILE A 78 9.47 12.73 -0.11
CA ILE A 78 8.98 13.02 -1.46
C ILE A 78 9.29 11.81 -2.32
N GLY A 79 8.29 11.30 -3.02
CA GLY A 79 8.43 10.14 -3.89
C GLY A 79 7.40 10.10 -4.99
N TRP A 80 7.50 9.07 -5.84
CA TRP A 80 6.50 8.79 -6.86
C TRP A 80 5.65 7.60 -6.42
N ALA A 81 4.33 7.78 -6.40
CA ALA A 81 3.35 6.74 -6.14
C ALA A 81 2.78 6.23 -7.46
N TYR A 82 2.79 4.91 -7.68
CA TYR A 82 2.12 4.29 -8.81
C TYR A 82 0.64 4.11 -8.50
N ILE A 83 -0.23 4.80 -9.24
CA ILE A 83 -1.68 4.74 -9.07
C ILE A 83 -2.28 4.66 -10.48
N PRO A 84 -2.61 3.46 -11.00
CA PRO A 84 -3.07 3.31 -12.37
C PRO A 84 -4.57 3.62 -12.49
N ILE A 85 -4.96 4.86 -12.15
CA ILE A 85 -6.36 5.31 -12.06
C ILE A 85 -7.15 4.96 -13.33
N GLY A 86 -6.55 5.14 -14.51
CA GLY A 86 -7.19 4.83 -15.79
C GLY A 86 -7.63 3.38 -15.92
N THR A 87 -6.81 2.43 -15.44
CA THR A 87 -7.15 0.99 -15.49
C THR A 87 -8.24 0.63 -14.47
N ILE A 88 -8.14 1.19 -13.26
CA ILE A 88 -9.09 0.94 -12.16
C ILE A 88 -10.49 1.45 -12.54
N LEU A 89 -10.58 2.64 -13.14
CA LEU A 89 -11.87 3.20 -13.58
C LEU A 89 -12.46 2.39 -14.74
N ALA A 90 -11.64 1.98 -15.71
CA ALA A 90 -12.08 1.16 -16.83
C ALA A 90 -12.62 -0.22 -16.39
N GLU A 91 -11.95 -0.87 -15.43
CA GLU A 91 -12.41 -2.15 -14.86
C GLU A 91 -13.73 -2.00 -14.10
N ARG A 92 -13.88 -0.93 -13.31
CA ARG A 92 -15.12 -0.66 -12.57
C ARG A 92 -16.29 -0.38 -13.51
N GLU A 93 -16.09 0.39 -14.57
CA GLU A 93 -17.14 0.64 -15.56
C GLU A 93 -17.55 -0.65 -16.28
N LYS A 94 -16.58 -1.52 -16.60
CA LYS A 94 -16.85 -2.83 -17.20
C LYS A 94 -17.66 -3.73 -16.27
N GLN A 95 -17.32 -3.80 -14.99
CA GLN A 95 -18.08 -4.57 -14.00
C GLN A 95 -19.51 -4.04 -13.82
N ASN A 96 -19.68 -2.71 -13.75
CA ASN A 96 -21.01 -2.10 -13.65
C ASN A 96 -21.88 -2.40 -14.87
N LYS A 97 -21.29 -2.45 -16.08
CA LYS A 97 -22.03 -2.84 -17.29
C LYS A 97 -22.47 -4.31 -17.25
N ILE A 98 -21.68 -5.21 -16.67
CA ILE A 98 -22.04 -6.64 -16.55
C ILE A 98 -23.22 -6.80 -15.59
N LEU A 99 -23.17 -6.14 -14.43
CA LEU A 99 -24.23 -6.19 -13.41
C LEU A 99 -25.54 -5.51 -13.84
N ALA A 100 -25.51 -4.62 -14.83
CA ALA A 100 -26.70 -3.95 -15.35
C ALA A 100 -27.45 -4.77 -16.43
N ILE A 101 -26.92 -5.93 -16.82
CA ILE A 101 -27.48 -6.83 -17.85
C ILE A 101 -28.05 -8.11 -17.21
N GLU A 102 -27.85 -8.31 -15.90
CA GLU A 102 -28.50 -9.33 -15.06
C GLU A 102 -29.74 -8.78 -14.37
#